data_AF-A0A2E1MJW9-F1
#
_entry.id   AF-A0A2E1MJW9-F1
#
_cell.length_a   1.000
_cell.length_b   1.000
_cell.length_c   1.000
_cell.angle_alpha   90.00
_cell.angle_beta   90.00
_cell.angle_gamma   90.00
#
_symmetry.space_group_name_H-M   'P 1'
#
loop_
_entity.id
_entity.type
_entity.pdbx_description
1 polymer ?
#
loop_
_entity_poly.entity_id
_entity_poly.type
_entity_poly.pdbx_seq_one_letter_code
_entity_poly.pdbx_strand_id
1 'polypeptide(L)'
;MLILDNDIPVRLPVKWYYDTISNEIIIEYKKDFSNLESILSNLLKSPRYIKRRLDLMNSRLWFLMDGKNSFVEIVKIMELEFNEQILPSKQRIKTSIINFIDLRLCTIVKPKTYISWHIGEYSD
;
A
#
# COMPACT_ATOMS: atom_id res chain seq x y z
N MET A 1 -6.13 10.77 0.55
CA MET A 1 -4.92 10.74 1.43
C MET A 1 -3.70 11.28 0.66
N LEU A 2 -2.83 12.05 1.31
CA LEU A 2 -1.56 12.52 0.72
C LEU A 2 -0.42 11.58 1.11
N ILE A 3 0.33 11.11 0.11
CA ILE A 3 1.56 10.32 0.26
C ILE A 3 2.72 11.19 -0.21
N LEU A 4 3.71 11.41 0.66
CA LEU A 4 4.90 12.21 0.42
C LEU A 4 6.09 11.33 0.04
N ASP A 5 7.13 11.92 -0.54
CA ASP A 5 8.26 11.16 -1.08
C ASP A 5 9.03 10.35 -0.01
N ASN A 6 9.13 10.89 1.20
CA ASN A 6 9.80 10.24 2.34
C ASN A 6 8.88 9.32 3.15
N ASP A 7 7.61 9.21 2.79
CA ASP A 7 6.69 8.32 3.48
C ASP A 7 7.09 6.86 3.26
N ILE A 8 6.93 6.02 4.27
CA ILE A 8 7.31 4.60 4.22
C ILE A 8 6.04 3.76 4.21
N PRO A 9 5.65 3.15 3.07
CA PRO A 9 4.53 2.22 3.04
C PRO A 9 4.88 0.90 3.72
N VAL A 10 4.00 0.43 4.60
CA VAL A 10 4.20 -0.79 5.39
C VAL A 10 2.96 -1.66 5.29
N ARG A 11 3.14 -2.92 4.88
CA ARG A 11 2.09 -3.94 4.94
C ARG A 11 1.64 -4.17 6.38
N LEU A 12 0.34 -4.30 6.57
CA LEU A 12 -0.24 -4.77 7.81
C LEU A 12 -0.08 -6.30 7.92
N PRO A 13 -0.13 -6.88 9.13
CA PRO A 13 0.05 -8.32 9.36
C PRO A 13 -1.19 -9.11 8.92
N VAL A 14 -1.44 -9.13 7.60
CA VAL A 14 -2.46 -9.94 6.96
C VAL A 14 -1.85 -11.23 6.43
N LYS A 15 -2.68 -12.26 6.27
CA LYS A 15 -2.22 -13.53 5.70
C LYS A 15 -2.06 -13.37 4.19
N TRP A 16 -0.93 -13.80 3.65
CA TRP A 16 -0.69 -13.78 2.21
C TRP A 16 0.25 -14.92 1.80
N TYR A 17 0.23 -15.24 0.51
CA TYR A 17 0.98 -16.32 -0.10
C TYR A 17 1.61 -15.83 -1.39
N TYR A 18 2.74 -16.43 -1.75
CA TYR A 18 3.35 -16.24 -3.06
C TYR A 18 3.13 -17.50 -3.90
N ASP A 19 2.41 -17.33 -5.01
CA ASP A 19 2.17 -18.39 -5.99
C ASP A 19 3.34 -18.40 -6.97
N THR A 20 4.28 -19.33 -6.77
CA THR A 20 5.52 -19.45 -7.54
C THR A 20 5.31 -19.80 -9.02
N ILE A 21 4.16 -20.40 -9.37
CA ILE A 21 3.85 -20.80 -10.75
C ILE A 21 3.49 -19.55 -11.56
N SER A 22 2.66 -18.70 -10.96
CA SER A 22 2.17 -17.47 -11.60
C SER A 22 2.98 -16.21 -11.32
N ASN A 23 3.89 -16.26 -10.33
CA ASN A 23 4.61 -15.11 -9.80
C ASN A 23 3.66 -14.01 -9.24
N GLU A 24 2.62 -14.42 -8.52
CA GLU A 24 1.59 -13.51 -7.98
C GLU A 24 1.42 -13.67 -6.46
N ILE A 25 1.05 -12.57 -5.82
CA ILE A 25 0.68 -12.54 -4.41
C ILE A 25 -0.81 -12.79 -4.25
N ILE A 26 -1.18 -13.67 -3.32
CA ILE A 26 -2.56 -13.91 -2.92
C ILE A 26 -2.71 -13.47 -1.47
N ILE A 27 -3.52 -12.45 -1.22
CA ILE A 27 -3.83 -11.94 0.12
C ILE A 27 -5.15 -12.55 0.59
N GLU A 28 -5.16 -13.08 1.81
CA GLU A 28 -6.34 -13.61 2.48
C GLU A 28 -6.69 -12.74 3.69
N TYR A 29 -7.87 -12.11 3.65
CA TYR A 29 -8.34 -11.23 4.73
C TYR A 29 -9.85 -11.41 4.93
N LYS A 30 -10.34 -11.08 6.14
CA LYS A 30 -11.76 -11.18 6.44
C LYS A 30 -12.54 -10.15 5.63
N LYS A 31 -13.73 -10.54 5.17
CA LYS A 31 -14.67 -9.61 4.56
C LYS A 31 -15.24 -8.73 5.68
N ASP A 32 -14.59 -7.61 5.99
CA ASP A 32 -15.16 -6.62 6.89
C ASP A 32 -16.30 -5.91 6.14
N PHE A 33 -17.55 -6.30 6.43
CA PHE A 33 -18.79 -5.76 5.88
C PHE A 33 -19.10 -4.33 6.36
N SER A 34 -18.13 -3.41 6.37
CA SER A 34 -18.40 -2.08 6.93
C SER A 34 -18.99 -1.07 5.94
N ASN A 35 -18.84 -1.21 4.62
CA ASN A 35 -19.09 -0.07 3.72
C ASN A 35 -20.00 -0.28 2.49
N LEU A 36 -20.88 -1.30 2.41
CA LEU A 36 -21.95 -1.29 1.38
C LEU A 36 -23.26 -1.92 1.89
N GLU A 37 -24.02 -1.10 2.63
CA GLU A 37 -25.48 -1.16 2.76
C GLU A 37 -26.08 -2.37 3.49
N SER A 38 -26.78 -2.08 4.59
CA SER A 38 -27.55 -3.04 5.39
C SER A 38 -28.78 -3.64 4.67
N ILE A 39 -28.79 -3.69 3.33
CA ILE A 39 -29.95 -4.07 2.50
C ILE A 39 -29.75 -5.45 1.84
N LEU A 40 -28.52 -5.99 1.80
CA LEU A 40 -28.23 -7.33 1.26
C LEU A 40 -28.07 -8.44 2.31
N SER A 41 -28.36 -8.16 3.58
CA SER A 41 -28.11 -9.09 4.70
C SER A 41 -28.90 -10.38 4.64
N ASN A 42 -29.98 -10.45 3.84
CA ASN A 42 -30.83 -11.64 3.76
C ASN A 42 -30.51 -12.58 2.58
N LEU A 43 -29.53 -12.27 1.70
CA LEU A 43 -29.35 -13.07 0.47
C LEU A 43 -28.14 -14.02 0.44
N LEU A 44 -27.04 -13.83 1.18
CA LEU A 44 -25.83 -14.60 0.84
C LEU A 44 -25.11 -15.23 2.04
N LYS A 45 -25.04 -16.57 1.97
CA LYS A 45 -23.98 -17.46 2.48
C LYS A 45 -22.58 -16.96 2.04
N SER A 46 -22.18 -15.78 2.47
CA SER A 46 -20.98 -15.11 1.97
C SER A 46 -19.75 -15.69 2.70
N PRO A 47 -18.69 -16.10 1.98
CA PRO A 47 -17.50 -16.66 2.60
C PRO A 47 -16.86 -15.62 3.54
N ARG A 48 -16.50 -16.07 4.76
CA ARG A 48 -15.94 -15.22 5.82
C ARG A 48 -14.57 -14.59 5.45
N TYR A 49 -13.91 -15.11 4.42
CA TYR A 49 -12.59 -14.71 3.97
C TYR A 49 -12.59 -14.44 2.45
N ILE A 50 -11.91 -13.36 2.05
CA ILE A 50 -11.67 -13.00 0.65
C ILE A 50 -10.22 -13.36 0.32
N LYS A 51 -10.03 -14.04 -0.81
CA LYS A 51 -8.72 -14.20 -1.45
C LYS A 51 -8.62 -13.18 -2.58
N ARG A 52 -7.71 -12.22 -2.45
CA ARG A 52 -7.39 -11.27 -3.51
C ARG A 52 -6.06 -11.65 -4.13
N ARG A 53 -6.08 -12.02 -5.39
CA ARG A 53 -4.88 -12.19 -6.22
C ARG A 53 -4.45 -10.82 -6.75
N LEU A 54 -3.18 -10.51 -6.62
CA LEU A 54 -2.59 -9.28 -7.13
C LEU A 54 -1.97 -9.55 -8.50
N ASP A 55 -2.09 -8.59 -9.41
CA ASP A 55 -1.31 -8.61 -10.66
C ASP A 55 0.20 -8.53 -10.36
N LEU A 56 1.02 -8.71 -11.40
CA LEU A 56 2.47 -8.72 -11.30
C LEU A 56 3.04 -7.45 -10.64
N MET A 57 2.57 -6.26 -11.03
CA MET A 57 3.08 -4.99 -10.51
C MET A 57 2.68 -4.78 -9.05
N ASN A 58 1.42 -5.08 -8.72
CA ASN A 58 0.92 -4.98 -7.36
C ASN A 58 1.53 -6.05 -6.44
N SER A 59 1.88 -7.22 -6.97
CA SER A 59 2.64 -8.26 -6.28
C SER A 59 4.06 -7.76 -5.96
N ARG A 60 4.73 -7.12 -6.91
CA ARG A 60 6.05 -6.53 -6.69
C ARG A 60 6.00 -5.38 -5.69
N LEU A 61 5.05 -4.47 -5.84
CA LEU A 61 4.79 -3.39 -4.90
C LEU A 61 4.54 -3.94 -3.50
N TRP A 62 3.74 -5.01 -3.36
CA TRP A 62 3.52 -5.68 -2.08
C TRP A 62 4.84 -6.06 -1.42
N PHE A 63 5.77 -6.69 -2.14
CA PHE A 63 7.09 -7.02 -1.59
C PHE A 63 7.89 -5.81 -1.10
N LEU A 64 7.83 -4.69 -1.82
CA LEU A 64 8.57 -3.47 -1.49
C LEU A 64 8.01 -2.70 -0.29
N MET A 65 6.72 -2.89 0.05
CA MET A 65 6.07 -2.31 1.22
C MET A 65 6.38 -3.08 2.52
N ASP A 66 7.64 -3.47 2.73
CA ASP A 66 8.12 -4.14 3.94
C ASP A 66 8.57 -3.18 5.05
N GLY A 67 8.41 -1.88 4.83
CA GLY A 67 8.82 -0.81 5.74
C GLY A 67 10.28 -0.40 5.64
N LYS A 68 11.02 -0.87 4.63
CA LYS A 68 12.41 -0.46 4.39
C LYS A 68 12.58 0.57 3.29
N ASN A 69 11.59 0.72 2.42
CA ASN A 69 11.66 1.63 1.27
C ASN A 69 10.68 2.79 1.46
N SER A 70 11.16 4.00 1.19
CA SER A 70 10.33 5.20 1.03
C SER A 70 9.52 5.15 -0.27
N PHE A 71 8.48 5.98 -0.36
CA PHE A 71 7.64 6.07 -1.55
C PHE A 71 8.45 6.40 -2.80
N VAL A 72 9.40 7.34 -2.72
CA VAL A 72 10.25 7.69 -3.87
C VAL A 72 11.20 6.57 -4.28
N GLU A 73 11.72 5.79 -3.34
CA GLU A 73 12.55 4.62 -3.64
C GLU A 73 11.72 3.52 -4.31
N ILE A 74 10.50 3.27 -3.83
CA ILE A 74 9.56 2.34 -4.46
C ILE A 74 9.27 2.77 -5.90
N VAL A 75 9.00 4.06 -6.15
CA VAL A 75 8.76 4.57 -7.50
C VAL A 75 9.95 4.29 -8.42
N LYS A 76 11.17 4.60 -7.97
CA LYS A 76 12.40 4.34 -8.74
C LYS A 76 12.60 2.85 -9.04
N ILE A 77 12.45 1.98 -8.04
CA ILE A 77 12.60 0.53 -8.22
C ILE A 77 11.60 0.01 -9.25
N MET A 78 10.34 0.42 -9.12
CA MET A 78 9.28 -0.02 -10.02
C MET A 78 9.44 0.54 -11.44
N GLU A 79 9.93 1.77 -11.61
CA GLU A 79 10.27 2.32 -12.94
C GLU A 79 11.40 1.54 -13.61
N LEU A 80 12.43 1.17 -12.86
CA LEU A 80 13.56 0.39 -13.36
C LEU A 80 13.14 -1.03 -13.80
N GLU A 81 12.19 -1.64 -13.09
CA GLU A 81 11.73 -3.01 -13.36
C GLU A 81 10.65 -3.10 -14.45
N PHE A 82 9.79 -2.07 -14.58
CA PHE A 82 8.61 -2.12 -15.47
C PHE A 82 8.63 -1.09 -16.60
N ASN A 83 9.59 -0.17 -16.62
CA ASN A 83 9.84 0.80 -17.69
C ASN A 83 8.55 1.52 -18.15
N GLU A 84 8.20 1.42 -19.43
CA GLU A 84 7.03 2.09 -20.01
C GLU A 84 5.70 1.55 -19.47
N GLN A 85 5.65 0.30 -19.00
CA GLN A 85 4.40 -0.34 -18.60
C GLN A 85 3.79 0.32 -17.35
N ILE A 86 4.59 0.97 -16.52
CA ILE A 86 4.14 1.59 -15.26
C ILE A 86 3.87 3.09 -15.38
N LEU A 87 4.28 3.72 -16.49
CA LEU A 87 4.11 5.16 -16.66
C LEU A 87 2.62 5.56 -16.70
N PRO A 88 2.20 6.64 -16.02
CA PRO A 88 2.96 7.48 -15.09
C PRO A 88 3.14 6.81 -13.71
N SER A 89 4.37 6.42 -13.38
CA SER A 89 4.75 5.56 -12.25
C SER A 89 4.28 6.09 -10.89
N LYS A 90 4.61 7.35 -10.58
CA LYS A 90 4.29 7.99 -9.30
C LYS A 90 2.79 7.99 -9.03
N GLN A 91 1.99 8.32 -10.04
CA GLN A 91 0.53 8.36 -9.91
C GLN A 91 -0.07 6.95 -9.82
N ARG A 92 0.45 6.00 -10.60
CA ARG A 92 -0.03 4.60 -10.59
C ARG A 92 0.26 3.92 -9.25
N ILE A 93 1.50 4.02 -8.77
CA ILE A 93 1.92 3.44 -7.49
C ILE A 93 1.18 4.10 -6.33
N LYS A 94 1.01 5.42 -6.35
CA LYS A 94 0.20 6.14 -5.35
C LYS A 94 -1.23 5.61 -5.30
N THR A 95 -1.86 5.42 -6.46
CA THR A 95 -3.21 4.85 -6.55
C THR A 95 -3.27 3.44 -5.95
N SER A 96 -2.31 2.57 -6.29
CA SER A 96 -2.23 1.22 -5.72
C SER A 96 -2.06 1.23 -4.20
N ILE A 97 -1.19 2.09 -3.65
CA ILE A 97 -1.01 2.20 -2.19
C ILE A 97 -2.28 2.69 -1.52
N ILE A 98 -2.95 3.72 -2.07
CA ILE A 98 -4.24 4.22 -1.53
C ILE A 98 -5.27 3.09 -1.50
N ASN A 99 -5.39 2.32 -2.60
CA ASN A 99 -6.29 1.16 -2.62
C ASN A 99 -5.96 0.16 -1.52
N PHE A 100 -4.68 -0.17 -1.30
CA PHE A 100 -4.28 -1.06 -0.21
C PHE A 100 -4.60 -0.49 1.18
N ILE A 101 -4.50 0.82 1.38
CA ILE A 101 -4.88 1.48 2.64
C ILE A 101 -6.38 1.40 2.87
N ASP A 102 -7.19 1.70 1.84
CA ASP A 102 -8.66 1.64 1.90
C ASP A 102 -9.14 0.22 2.23
N LEU A 103 -8.37 -0.78 1.80
CA LEU A 103 -8.59 -2.19 2.07
C LEU A 103 -7.98 -2.66 3.40
N ARG A 104 -7.37 -1.76 4.17
CA ARG A 104 -6.67 -2.05 5.44
C ARG A 104 -5.59 -3.14 5.30
N LEU A 105 -4.88 -3.14 4.17
CA LEU A 105 -3.80 -4.07 3.86
C LEU A 105 -2.41 -3.45 4.06
N CYS A 106 -2.31 -2.12 4.02
CA CYS A 106 -1.09 -1.39 4.35
C CYS A 106 -1.41 -0.08 5.10
N THR A 107 -0.35 0.55 5.60
CA THR A 107 -0.37 1.86 6.23
C THR A 107 0.86 2.66 5.81
N ILE A 108 0.88 3.95 6.13
CA ILE A 108 2.05 4.81 5.92
C ILE A 108 2.69 5.14 7.26
N VAL A 109 3.99 4.89 7.38
CA VAL A 109 4.82 5.35 8.48
C VAL A 109 5.55 6.62 8.04
N LYS A 110 5.45 7.67 8.87
CA LYS A 110 6.22 8.90 8.69
C LYS A 110 7.59 8.71 9.34
N PRO A 111 8.71 8.98 8.64
CA PRO A 111 10.02 8.98 9.28
C PRO A 111 10.05 10.05 10.37
N LYS A 112 10.85 9.83 11.42
CA LYS A 112 11.07 10.84 12.46
C LYS A 112 11.67 12.08 11.82
N THR A 113 10.88 13.14 11.70
CA THR A 113 11.38 14.46 11.32
C THR A 113 11.93 15.14 12.57
N TYR A 114 13.21 15.48 12.55
CA TYR A 114 13.75 16.45 13.50
C TYR A 114 13.19 17.81 13.11
N ILE A 115 12.37 18.40 13.99
CA ILE A 115 11.91 19.77 13.80
C ILE A 115 12.97 20.69 14.41
N SER A 116 13.80 21.30 13.58
CA SER A 116 14.67 22.40 14.01
C SER A 116 13.89 23.71 13.88
N TRP A 117 13.42 24.24 15.00
CA TRP A 117 12.90 25.61 15.05
C TRP A 117 14.09 26.56 15.12
N HIS A 118 14.35 27.32 14.06
CA HIS A 118 15.20 28.51 14.18
C HIS A 118 14.38 29.60 14.84
N ILE A 119 14.43 29.65 16.17
CA ILE A 119 14.00 30.84 16.92
C ILE A 119 15.15 31.82 16.74
N GLY A 120 14.93 32.90 15.99
CA GLY A 120 15.96 33.91 15.70
C GLY A 120 16.64 34.40 16.98
N GLU A 121 17.92 34.75 16.89
CA GLU A 121 18.69 35.25 18.02
C GLU A 121 18.02 36.49 18.61
N TYR A 122 17.75 36.47 19.91
CA TYR A 122 17.32 37.64 20.66
C TYR A 122 18.56 38.53 20.81
N SER A 123 18.60 39.63 20.08
CA SER A 123 19.57 40.69 20.31
C SER A 123 19.01 41.64 21.38
N ASP A 124 19.59 41.60 22.57
CA ASP A 124 19.45 42.64 23.60
C ASP A 124 20.27 43.90 23.26
#